data_AF-A0A6G8I064-F1
#
_entry.id   AF-A0A6G8I064-F1
#
_cell.length_a   1.000
_cell.length_b   1.000
_cell.length_c   1.000
_cell.angle_alpha   90.00
_cell.angle_beta   90.00
_cell.angle_gamma   90.00
#
_symmetry.space_group_name_H-M   'P 1'
#
loop_
_entity.id
_entity.type
_entity.pdbx_description
1 polymer ?
#
loop_
_entity_poly.entity_id
_entity_poly.type
_entity_poly.pdbx_seq_one_letter_code
_entity_poly.pdbx_strand_id
1 'polypeptide(L)'
;MKKALAGSLAALTLVAGLASAQGVKADDIVSGQTYKITAKHSGKALDVAGRATNAGANVQQWSYNGSTNQQWKVVDTGDGYYKLVSVNSGKVLDVSSAATYNGANIQQWDDTNGTCQRWKIVDTGDGSYKLISAVSGKVLDVASGSTGDGANVQQWDDTNGTNQKWEFTKVGGDNPNPTPVTTNGFHTSGTTLYDAKGNPFVMRGINHAYSWYPGYEDTAIPAIARTGANCVRLVITDGQQYNKTSLSEIQKLIKLCKDNNLIAIVEVHDATGSDNIQDLQKAADFWIEMKSALIGNEANVILNIANEWGGAWDSANWAAGYQQIIPKLRNAGIKNTLMVDCAGWGQYPQSIAEAGQSVVQADSQHNIMFSIHMYEYAGAYGAVQSNIDSALNVGVPLCIGEFGIKHTNGPVDYKTIMSYSQSKGVGYLGWSWKGNGDTWAYLDIAQDWGGSQLSEQGNAIINDTNGIKNTSKRCTVFD
;
A
#
# COMPACT_ATOMS: atom_id res chain seq x y z
N MET A 1 61.25 62.06 -6.62
CA MET A 1 60.81 61.08 -7.65
C MET A 1 61.07 59.69 -7.12
N LYS A 2 60.06 58.79 -7.20
CA LYS A 2 60.14 57.35 -7.58
C LYS A 2 61.34 56.55 -7.01
N LYS A 3 61.23 55.43 -6.28
CA LYS A 3 60.28 54.30 -6.38
C LYS A 3 60.59 53.28 -5.25
N ALA A 4 59.55 52.86 -4.53
CA ALA A 4 59.16 51.46 -4.29
C ALA A 4 60.10 50.49 -3.55
N LEU A 5 59.80 50.26 -2.27
CA LEU A 5 60.02 48.99 -1.58
C LEU A 5 59.03 47.95 -2.13
N ALA A 6 59.53 46.84 -2.67
CA ALA A 6 58.76 45.63 -2.90
C ALA A 6 58.92 44.72 -1.67
N GLY A 7 58.02 44.86 -0.70
CA GLY A 7 57.81 43.86 0.34
C GLY A 7 56.87 42.77 -0.19
N SER A 8 57.32 41.53 -0.21
CA SER A 8 56.45 40.37 -0.47
C SER A 8 55.51 40.18 0.72
N LEU A 9 54.28 40.68 0.62
CA LEU A 9 53.20 40.27 1.49
C LEU A 9 52.63 38.96 0.92
N ALA A 10 52.90 37.85 1.58
CA ALA A 10 52.15 36.62 1.36
C ALA A 10 50.70 36.90 1.73
N ALA A 11 49.82 36.97 0.73
CA ALA A 11 48.39 36.99 0.94
C ALA A 11 47.97 35.62 1.51
N LEU A 12 47.85 35.55 2.83
CA LEU A 12 47.15 34.45 3.49
C LEU A 12 45.65 34.69 3.23
N THR A 13 45.15 34.17 2.11
CA THR A 13 43.72 34.05 1.88
C THR A 13 43.16 33.08 2.91
N LEU A 14 42.65 33.63 4.01
CA LEU A 14 41.81 32.89 4.93
C LEU A 14 40.50 32.60 4.18
N VAL A 15 40.45 31.48 3.46
CA VAL A 15 39.18 30.92 3.02
C VAL A 15 38.51 30.40 4.30
N ALA A 16 37.73 31.27 4.94
CA ALA A 16 36.76 30.84 5.92
C ALA A 16 35.87 29.83 5.22
N GLY A 17 36.05 28.55 5.54
CA GLY A 17 35.13 27.50 5.16
C GLY A 17 33.77 27.86 5.75
N LEU A 18 32.91 28.44 4.93
CA LEU A 18 31.48 28.33 5.11
C LEU A 18 31.18 26.84 4.96
N ALA A 19 31.26 26.13 6.08
CA ALA A 19 30.49 24.91 6.24
C ALA A 19 29.04 25.35 6.08
N SER A 20 28.51 25.19 4.87
CA SER A 20 27.08 25.12 4.64
C SER A 20 26.55 24.12 5.65
N ALA A 21 25.80 24.59 6.64
CA ALA A 21 24.91 23.73 7.40
C ALA A 21 23.99 23.10 6.37
N GLN A 22 24.31 21.87 5.97
CA GLN A 22 23.42 21.03 5.20
C GLN A 22 22.17 20.86 6.06
N GLY A 23 21.12 21.60 5.71
CA GLY A 23 19.79 21.35 6.25
C GLY A 23 19.29 20.02 5.71
N VAL A 24 19.24 19.03 6.57
CA VAL A 24 18.66 17.69 6.37
C VAL A 24 18.10 17.32 7.75
N LYS A 25 16.84 16.90 7.99
CA LYS A 25 15.79 16.36 7.11
C LYS A 25 14.39 16.75 7.64
N ALA A 26 13.59 17.44 6.84
CA ALA A 26 12.12 17.46 6.99
C ALA A 26 11.44 16.49 5.99
N ASP A 27 12.23 15.70 5.26
CA ASP A 27 11.79 14.86 4.14
C ASP A 27 11.22 13.49 4.57
N ASP A 28 11.24 13.15 5.87
CA ASP A 28 10.65 11.91 6.38
C ASP A 28 9.20 12.11 6.88
N ILE A 29 8.75 13.37 7.04
CA ILE A 29 7.36 13.71 7.37
C ILE A 29 6.64 14.17 6.10
N VAL A 30 5.86 13.26 5.53
CA VAL A 30 5.15 13.45 4.28
C VAL A 30 3.82 14.16 4.54
N SER A 31 3.65 15.33 3.94
CA SER A 31 2.39 16.08 3.99
C SER A 31 1.21 15.23 3.51
N GLY A 32 0.08 15.35 4.20
CA GLY A 32 -1.13 14.59 3.97
C GLY A 32 -1.17 13.21 4.63
N GLN A 33 -0.07 12.72 5.22
CA GLN A 33 -0.03 11.43 5.89
C GLN A 33 -0.41 11.52 7.37
N THR A 34 -0.90 10.41 7.92
CA THR A 34 -1.30 10.26 9.32
C THR A 34 -0.17 9.67 10.15
N TYR A 35 0.05 10.22 11.34
CA TYR A 35 1.13 9.83 12.24
C TYR A 35 0.62 9.57 13.67
N LYS A 36 1.21 8.55 14.31
CA LYS A 36 1.32 8.43 15.77
C LYS A 36 2.50 9.32 16.16
N ILE A 37 2.26 10.29 17.03
CA ILE A 37 3.28 11.23 17.50
C ILE A 37 3.56 10.92 18.97
N THR A 38 4.75 10.45 19.28
CA THR A 38 5.11 9.87 20.58
C THR A 38 6.13 10.74 21.30
N ALA A 39 5.87 11.09 22.57
CA ALA A 39 6.83 11.81 23.40
C ALA A 39 8.02 10.90 23.75
N LYS A 40 9.24 11.34 23.42
CA LYS A 40 10.45 10.50 23.52
C LYS A 40 10.75 10.02 24.93
N HIS A 41 10.47 10.82 25.96
CA HIS A 41 10.78 10.47 27.35
C HIS A 41 9.83 9.43 27.95
N SER A 42 8.58 9.36 27.48
CA SER A 42 7.53 8.52 28.08
C SER A 42 7.07 7.37 27.18
N GLY A 43 7.32 7.45 25.87
CA GLY A 43 6.77 6.50 24.89
C GLY A 43 5.27 6.65 24.65
N LYS A 44 4.64 7.73 25.15
CA LYS A 44 3.19 7.95 25.07
C LYS A 44 2.80 8.86 23.92
N ALA A 45 1.61 8.62 23.37
CA ALA A 45 1.13 9.32 22.19
C ALA A 45 0.46 10.66 22.54
N LEU A 46 0.57 11.62 21.61
CA LEU A 46 -0.20 12.86 21.60
C LEU A 46 -1.69 12.53 21.42
N ASP A 47 -2.50 12.82 22.43
CA ASP A 47 -3.87 12.31 22.60
C ASP A 47 -4.85 13.47 22.83
N VAL A 48 -5.95 13.50 22.08
CA VAL A 48 -7.08 14.37 22.42
C VAL A 48 -7.89 13.70 23.54
N ALA A 49 -7.96 14.37 24.69
CA ALA A 49 -8.52 13.82 25.91
C ALA A 49 -9.97 13.36 25.74
N GLY A 50 -10.26 12.14 26.19
CA GLY A 50 -11.61 11.58 26.18
C GLY A 50 -12.19 11.36 24.77
N ARG A 51 -11.36 11.36 23.72
CA ARG A 51 -11.79 11.31 22.30
C ARG A 51 -12.76 12.43 21.93
N ALA A 52 -12.69 13.54 22.64
CA ALA A 52 -13.58 14.67 22.43
C ALA A 52 -13.45 15.22 21.00
N THR A 53 -14.54 15.73 20.45
CA THR A 53 -14.61 16.32 19.10
C THR A 53 -14.93 17.81 19.12
N ASN A 54 -15.24 18.38 20.29
CA ASN A 54 -15.48 19.82 20.44
C ASN A 54 -14.18 20.62 20.38
N ALA A 55 -14.30 21.88 19.93
CA ALA A 55 -13.22 22.86 20.03
C ALA A 55 -12.87 23.12 21.51
N GLY A 56 -11.59 23.35 21.78
CA GLY A 56 -11.05 23.58 23.11
C GLY A 56 -10.81 22.30 23.92
N ALA A 57 -11.04 21.12 23.34
CA ALA A 57 -10.72 19.87 24.03
C ALA A 57 -9.21 19.76 24.25
N ASN A 58 -8.85 19.31 25.45
CA ASN A 58 -7.46 19.26 25.90
C ASN A 58 -6.64 18.25 25.09
N VAL A 59 -5.37 18.59 24.85
CA VAL A 59 -4.38 17.63 24.35
C VAL A 59 -3.45 17.22 25.49
N GLN A 60 -3.29 15.92 25.65
CA GLN A 60 -2.53 15.28 26.71
C GLN A 60 -1.61 14.22 26.09
N GLN A 61 -0.78 13.57 26.90
CA GLN A 61 -0.20 12.28 26.52
C GLN A 61 -1.03 11.12 27.07
N TRP A 62 -1.10 10.02 26.32
CA TRP A 62 -1.73 8.79 26.77
C TRP A 62 -1.05 7.55 26.16
N SER A 63 -1.13 6.42 26.83
CA SER A 63 -0.70 5.12 26.30
C SER A 63 -1.35 4.84 24.93
N TYR A 64 -0.53 4.56 23.92
CA TYR A 64 -1.05 4.37 22.56
C TYR A 64 -1.92 3.10 22.48
N ASN A 65 -3.13 3.23 21.94
CA ASN A 65 -4.10 2.13 21.81
C ASN A 65 -4.70 2.04 20.39
N GLY A 66 -4.12 2.76 19.43
CA GLY A 66 -4.57 2.74 18.03
C GLY A 66 -5.79 3.60 17.72
N SER A 67 -6.41 4.25 18.69
CA SER A 67 -7.63 5.04 18.47
C SER A 67 -7.35 6.31 17.65
N THR A 68 -8.33 6.74 16.88
CA THR A 68 -8.24 7.90 15.96
C THR A 68 -7.91 9.22 16.68
N ASN A 69 -8.21 9.35 17.98
CA ASN A 69 -7.88 10.55 18.76
C ASN A 69 -6.37 10.65 19.12
N GLN A 70 -5.60 9.61 18.81
CA GLN A 70 -4.13 9.52 18.97
C GLN A 70 -3.40 9.56 17.62
N GLN A 71 -4.13 9.88 16.54
CA GLN A 71 -3.62 9.90 15.17
C GLN A 71 -3.78 11.30 14.59
N TRP A 72 -2.71 11.79 13.98
CA TRP A 72 -2.62 13.17 13.50
C TRP A 72 -2.18 13.19 12.04
N LYS A 73 -3.03 13.74 11.17
CA LYS A 73 -2.66 14.03 9.78
C LYS A 73 -1.80 15.29 9.74
N VAL A 74 -0.58 15.17 9.25
CA VAL A 74 0.36 16.30 9.13
C VAL A 74 0.17 16.95 7.77
N VAL A 75 -0.11 18.25 7.72
CA VAL A 75 -0.40 18.98 6.47
C VAL A 75 0.57 20.15 6.35
N ASP A 76 1.43 20.11 5.34
CA ASP A 76 2.31 21.23 4.97
C ASP A 76 1.46 22.44 4.52
N THR A 77 1.81 23.61 5.03
CA THR A 77 1.16 24.89 4.71
C THR A 77 1.84 25.66 3.57
N GLY A 78 2.94 25.13 3.01
CA GLY A 78 3.62 25.65 1.82
C GLY A 78 4.68 26.72 2.10
N ASP A 79 4.89 27.08 3.36
CA ASP A 79 5.84 28.12 3.82
C ASP A 79 6.72 27.64 4.99
N GLY A 80 6.95 26.32 5.07
CA GLY A 80 7.85 25.69 6.05
C GLY A 80 7.22 25.42 7.42
N TYR A 81 5.90 25.53 7.54
CA TYR A 81 5.13 25.12 8.70
C TYR A 81 4.10 24.05 8.33
N TYR A 82 3.61 23.37 9.37
CA TYR A 82 2.64 22.31 9.26
C TYR A 82 1.44 22.57 10.17
N LYS A 83 0.29 22.03 9.78
CA LYS A 83 -0.86 21.80 10.65
C LYS A 83 -0.92 20.33 11.04
N LEU A 84 -1.31 20.06 12.28
CA LEU A 84 -1.56 18.70 12.76
C LEU A 84 -3.07 18.55 12.96
N VAL A 85 -3.70 17.80 12.08
CA VAL A 85 -5.15 17.59 12.05
C VAL A 85 -5.48 16.28 12.77
N SER A 86 -6.29 16.34 13.83
CA SER A 86 -6.79 15.16 14.53
C SER A 86 -7.65 14.33 13.58
N VAL A 87 -7.31 13.05 13.40
CA VAL A 87 -8.09 12.11 12.57
C VAL A 87 -9.50 11.90 13.14
N ASN A 88 -9.66 11.98 14.46
CA ASN A 88 -10.94 11.77 15.12
C ASN A 88 -11.96 12.90 14.87
N SER A 89 -11.50 14.15 14.79
CA SER A 89 -12.39 15.33 14.82
C SER A 89 -12.26 16.26 13.61
N GLY A 90 -11.19 16.12 12.81
CA GLY A 90 -10.84 17.06 11.74
C GLY A 90 -10.33 18.42 12.24
N LYS A 91 -10.20 18.61 13.56
CA LYS A 91 -9.70 19.84 14.19
C LYS A 91 -8.18 19.84 14.28
N VAL A 92 -7.59 21.01 14.48
CA VAL A 92 -6.12 21.19 14.44
C VAL A 92 -5.53 21.44 15.81
N LEU A 93 -4.27 21.01 15.99
CA LEU A 93 -3.45 21.27 17.18
C LEU A 93 -3.20 22.78 17.33
N ASP A 94 -3.65 23.34 18.45
CA ASP A 94 -3.79 24.78 18.68
C ASP A 94 -3.18 25.20 20.02
N VAL A 95 -2.42 26.31 20.01
CA VAL A 95 -2.01 27.00 21.24
C VAL A 95 -3.17 27.86 21.74
N SER A 96 -3.71 27.51 22.91
CA SER A 96 -4.92 28.15 23.44
C SER A 96 -4.78 29.67 23.54
N SER A 97 -5.76 30.38 23.00
CA SER A 97 -5.81 31.85 22.93
C SER A 97 -4.61 32.51 22.25
N ALA A 98 -3.85 31.78 21.41
CA ALA A 98 -2.63 32.26 20.78
C ALA A 98 -1.61 32.84 21.80
N ALA A 99 -1.63 32.32 23.03
CA ALA A 99 -0.77 32.79 24.10
C ALA A 99 0.72 32.55 23.78
N THR A 100 1.61 33.36 24.36
CA THR A 100 3.06 33.29 24.13
C THR A 100 3.87 32.98 25.39
N TYR A 101 3.22 32.80 26.54
CA TYR A 101 3.86 32.48 27.81
C TYR A 101 4.08 30.97 27.98
N ASN A 102 5.04 30.60 28.84
CA ASN A 102 5.33 29.21 29.22
C ASN A 102 4.15 28.57 29.96
N GLY A 103 3.80 27.35 29.58
CA GLY A 103 2.68 26.62 30.16
C GLY A 103 1.33 26.95 29.53
N ALA A 104 1.29 27.73 28.45
CA ALA A 104 0.04 27.88 27.70
C ALA A 104 -0.42 26.53 27.15
N ASN A 105 -1.71 26.26 27.30
CA ASN A 105 -2.28 24.96 27.01
C ASN A 105 -2.29 24.63 25.52
N ILE A 106 -2.10 23.36 25.18
CA ILE A 106 -2.35 22.85 23.84
C ILE A 106 -3.71 22.15 23.81
N GLN A 107 -4.51 22.52 22.81
CA GLN A 107 -5.87 22.03 22.63
C GLN A 107 -6.07 21.65 21.16
N GLN A 108 -7.23 21.05 20.83
CA GLN A 108 -7.71 21.06 19.45
C GLN A 108 -8.68 22.22 19.23
N TRP A 109 -8.66 22.83 18.06
CA TRP A 109 -9.61 23.88 17.68
C TRP A 109 -10.02 23.75 16.21
N ASP A 110 -11.11 24.41 15.82
CA ASP A 110 -11.47 24.53 14.41
C ASP A 110 -10.32 25.14 13.60
N ASP A 111 -10.12 24.65 12.38
CA ASP A 111 -9.07 25.17 11.50
C ASP A 111 -9.43 26.59 11.05
N THR A 112 -8.76 27.56 11.64
CA THR A 112 -8.90 28.98 11.32
C THR A 112 -7.74 29.48 10.47
N ASN A 113 -6.80 28.59 10.13
CA ASN A 113 -5.51 28.92 9.52
C ASN A 113 -4.70 29.96 10.32
N GLY A 114 -4.98 30.10 11.63
CA GLY A 114 -4.32 31.04 12.52
C GLY A 114 -2.88 30.64 12.87
N THR A 115 -2.04 31.59 13.25
CA THR A 115 -0.63 31.33 13.61
C THR A 115 -0.47 30.41 14.82
N CYS A 116 -1.45 30.40 15.74
CA CYS A 116 -1.49 29.47 16.88
C CYS A 116 -1.71 28.00 16.49
N GLN A 117 -2.01 27.71 15.23
CA GLN A 117 -2.29 26.36 14.69
C GLN A 117 -1.16 25.85 13.80
N ARG A 118 -0.05 26.59 13.73
CA ARG A 118 1.05 26.35 12.79
C ARG A 118 2.32 25.97 13.54
N TRP A 119 2.93 24.88 13.12
CA TRP A 119 4.05 24.26 13.80
C TRP A 119 5.20 24.02 12.83
N LYS A 120 6.39 24.50 13.18
CA LYS A 120 7.61 24.13 12.45
C LYS A 120 8.14 22.82 13.04
N ILE A 121 8.30 21.80 12.19
CA ILE A 121 8.84 20.50 12.59
C ILE A 121 10.34 20.53 12.31
N VAL A 122 11.16 20.35 13.36
CA VAL A 122 12.63 20.43 13.27
C VAL A 122 13.24 19.12 13.75
N ASP A 123 13.97 18.45 12.87
CA ASP A 123 14.76 17.26 13.19
C ASP A 123 15.86 17.58 14.21
N THR A 124 16.03 16.71 15.20
CA THR A 124 17.06 16.82 16.24
C THR A 124 18.28 15.93 15.99
N GLY A 125 18.31 15.20 14.87
CA GLY A 125 19.44 14.38 14.41
C GLY A 125 19.52 12.99 15.03
N ASP A 126 18.52 12.60 15.84
CA ASP A 126 18.47 11.32 16.57
C ASP A 126 17.18 10.53 16.30
N GLY A 127 16.48 10.84 15.20
CA GLY A 127 15.18 10.25 14.84
C GLY A 127 13.98 10.88 15.54
N SER A 128 14.18 11.90 16.37
CA SER A 128 13.12 12.69 17.00
C SER A 128 13.11 14.14 16.54
N TYR A 129 11.96 14.78 16.71
CA TYR A 129 11.66 16.11 16.20
C TYR A 129 11.20 17.05 17.32
N LYS A 130 11.40 18.35 17.13
CA LYS A 130 10.73 19.41 17.91
C LYS A 130 9.60 19.99 17.08
N LEU A 131 8.47 20.29 17.72
CA LEU A 131 7.39 21.08 17.13
C LEU A 131 7.45 22.48 17.72
N ILE A 132 7.84 23.45 16.92
CA ILE A 132 8.00 24.85 17.32
C ILE A 132 6.77 25.63 16.89
N SER A 133 6.07 26.28 17.83
CA SER A 133 4.89 27.06 17.54
C SER A 133 5.25 28.33 16.75
N ALA A 134 4.52 28.61 15.67
CA ALA A 134 4.66 29.83 14.90
C ALA A 134 4.26 31.08 15.68
N VAL A 135 3.44 30.95 16.74
CA VAL A 135 2.98 32.10 17.53
C VAL A 135 4.04 32.65 18.48
N SER A 136 4.90 31.78 19.02
CA SER A 136 5.77 32.12 20.15
C SER A 136 7.23 31.71 19.97
N GLY A 137 7.53 30.83 19.01
CA GLY A 137 8.85 30.19 18.89
C GLY A 137 9.16 29.15 19.97
N LYS A 138 8.19 28.83 20.85
CA LYS A 138 8.31 27.82 21.91
C LYS A 138 8.00 26.42 21.38
N VAL A 139 8.40 25.40 22.13
CA VAL A 139 8.28 23.99 21.72
C VAL A 139 7.11 23.29 22.41
N LEU A 140 6.55 22.28 21.72
CA LEU A 140 5.57 21.36 22.29
C LEU A 140 6.19 20.52 23.40
N ASP A 141 5.62 20.59 24.60
CA ASP A 141 6.20 20.11 25.86
C ASP A 141 5.19 19.28 26.65
N VAL A 142 5.60 18.10 27.14
CA VAL A 142 4.84 17.38 28.17
C VAL A 142 5.19 17.97 29.54
N ALA A 143 4.17 18.49 30.22
CA ALA A 143 4.33 19.26 31.45
C ALA A 143 5.12 18.49 32.52
N SER A 144 6.12 19.17 33.07
CA SER A 144 7.02 18.65 34.11
C SER A 144 7.76 17.35 33.74
N GLY A 145 7.83 16.99 32.46
CA GLY A 145 8.41 15.72 32.02
C GLY A 145 7.69 14.48 32.56
N SER A 146 6.41 14.61 32.93
CA SER A 146 5.63 13.50 33.49
C SER A 146 5.55 12.33 32.51
N THR A 147 5.58 11.10 33.01
CA THR A 147 5.39 9.86 32.23
C THR A 147 3.99 9.27 32.43
N GLY A 148 3.11 9.91 33.20
CA GLY A 148 1.76 9.45 33.50
C GLY A 148 0.78 9.66 32.34
N ASP A 149 -0.24 8.79 32.26
CA ASP A 149 -1.38 9.01 31.35
C ASP A 149 -2.18 10.22 31.84
N GLY A 150 -2.61 11.05 30.89
CA GLY A 150 -3.31 12.29 31.18
C GLY A 150 -2.40 13.46 31.55
N ALA A 151 -1.08 13.31 31.47
CA ALA A 151 -0.19 14.45 31.64
C ALA A 151 -0.41 15.48 30.54
N ASN A 152 -0.48 16.75 30.93
CA ASN A 152 -0.85 17.83 30.03
C ASN A 152 0.23 18.11 28.98
N VAL A 153 -0.19 18.49 27.78
CA VAL A 153 0.70 19.02 26.75
C VAL A 153 0.53 20.54 26.68
N GLN A 154 1.65 21.25 26.72
CA GLN A 154 1.74 22.69 26.78
C GLN A 154 2.81 23.19 25.81
N GLN A 155 2.95 24.50 25.65
CA GLN A 155 4.19 25.07 25.09
C GLN A 155 5.15 25.49 26.21
N TRP A 156 6.44 25.34 25.98
CA TRP A 156 7.48 25.78 26.88
C TRP A 156 8.72 26.25 26.12
N ASP A 157 9.58 27.05 26.76
CA ASP A 157 10.89 27.39 26.21
C ASP A 157 11.69 26.13 25.86
N ASP A 158 12.48 26.20 24.79
CA ASP A 158 13.30 25.07 24.36
C ASP A 158 14.45 24.84 25.34
N THR A 159 14.30 23.80 26.15
CA THR A 159 15.31 23.33 27.11
C THR A 159 16.12 22.16 26.53
N ASN A 160 15.81 21.75 25.30
CA ASN A 160 16.30 20.54 24.67
C ASN A 160 16.02 19.25 25.48
N GLY A 161 15.03 19.30 26.38
CA GLY A 161 14.61 18.16 27.19
C GLY A 161 13.95 17.06 26.36
N THR A 162 14.03 15.81 26.82
CA THR A 162 13.42 14.67 26.11
C THR A 162 11.90 14.71 26.10
N ASN A 163 11.28 15.43 27.03
CA ASN A 163 9.84 15.72 27.06
C ASN A 163 9.38 16.78 26.04
N GLN A 164 10.32 17.34 25.29
CA GLN A 164 10.11 18.29 24.20
C GLN A 164 10.48 17.70 22.82
N LYS A 165 10.82 16.41 22.80
CA LYS A 165 11.20 15.65 21.61
C LYS A 165 10.12 14.62 21.28
N TRP A 166 9.76 14.54 20.02
CA TRP A 166 8.64 13.75 19.54
C TRP A 166 9.05 12.86 18.38
N GLU A 167 8.65 11.60 18.43
CA GLU A 167 8.88 10.61 17.38
C GLU A 167 7.61 10.50 16.53
N PHE A 168 7.78 10.56 15.21
CA PHE A 168 6.69 10.45 14.25
C PHE A 168 6.74 9.08 13.61
N THR A 169 5.81 8.22 14.00
CA THR A 169 5.52 6.95 13.34
C THR A 169 4.39 7.19 12.37
N LYS A 170 4.57 6.87 11.08
CA LYS A 170 3.45 6.89 10.14
C LYS A 170 2.44 5.81 10.55
N VAL A 171 1.16 6.18 10.72
CA VAL A 171 0.08 5.20 10.93
C VAL A 171 -0.07 4.40 9.64
N GLY A 172 0.08 3.08 9.74
CA GLY A 172 0.23 2.19 8.58
C GLY A 172 1.65 2.08 8.03
N GLY A 173 2.61 2.90 8.50
CA GLY A 173 4.02 2.86 8.09
C GLY A 173 4.98 2.22 9.11
N ASP A 174 4.63 2.18 10.40
CA ASP A 174 5.17 1.16 11.30
C ASP A 174 4.45 -0.15 10.95
N ASN A 175 5.10 -0.99 10.16
CA ASN A 175 4.60 -2.28 9.65
C ASN A 175 3.84 -3.04 10.76
N PRO A 176 2.50 -2.97 10.82
CA PRO A 176 1.73 -3.68 11.83
C PRO A 176 1.53 -5.12 11.40
N ASN A 177 2.06 -5.52 10.25
CA ASN A 177 1.91 -6.86 9.74
C ASN A 177 2.93 -7.76 10.43
N PRO A 178 2.50 -8.68 11.31
CA PRO A 178 3.40 -9.62 11.95
C PRO A 178 4.12 -10.44 10.88
N THR A 179 5.33 -10.91 11.19
CA THR A 179 6.10 -11.74 10.28
C THR A 179 5.29 -13.01 9.93
N PRO A 180 5.25 -13.44 8.66
CA PRO A 180 4.52 -14.63 8.26
C PRO A 180 4.90 -15.85 9.09
N VAL A 181 3.90 -16.65 9.46
CA VAL A 181 4.07 -17.79 10.39
C VAL A 181 4.80 -18.97 9.73
N THR A 182 4.79 -19.10 8.39
CA THR A 182 5.48 -20.18 7.67
C THR A 182 6.18 -19.68 6.41
N THR A 183 7.38 -20.19 6.11
CA THR A 183 8.26 -19.72 5.01
C THR A 183 8.50 -20.75 3.91
N ASN A 184 7.78 -21.89 3.91
CA ASN A 184 7.98 -22.96 2.90
C ASN A 184 7.39 -22.63 1.52
N GLY A 185 6.80 -21.45 1.35
CA GLY A 185 6.16 -20.98 0.13
C GLY A 185 6.33 -19.47 -0.05
N PHE A 186 5.50 -18.88 -0.91
CA PHE A 186 5.40 -17.44 -0.98
C PHE A 186 5.01 -16.85 0.37
N HIS A 187 5.61 -15.71 0.70
CA HIS A 187 5.33 -14.99 1.94
C HIS A 187 5.46 -13.48 1.77
N THR A 188 4.74 -12.71 2.58
CA THR A 188 4.74 -11.24 2.51
C THR A 188 5.56 -10.63 3.64
N SER A 189 6.39 -9.62 3.35
CA SER A 189 7.04 -8.84 4.40
C SER A 189 7.06 -7.36 4.02
N GLY A 190 6.33 -6.57 4.80
CA GLY A 190 5.98 -5.20 4.41
C GLY A 190 5.32 -5.21 3.04
N THR A 191 5.73 -4.29 2.17
CA THR A 191 5.19 -4.16 0.81
C THR A 191 5.80 -5.15 -0.21
N THR A 192 6.63 -6.10 0.21
CA THR A 192 7.33 -7.01 -0.70
C THR A 192 6.80 -8.44 -0.59
N LEU A 193 6.52 -9.06 -1.74
CA LEU A 193 6.25 -10.48 -1.88
C LEU A 193 7.58 -11.22 -2.08
N TYR A 194 7.82 -12.27 -1.31
CA TYR A 194 9.00 -13.11 -1.40
C TYR A 194 8.61 -14.51 -1.84
N ASP A 195 9.44 -15.12 -2.70
CA ASP A 195 9.30 -16.52 -3.05
C ASP A 195 9.79 -17.47 -1.94
N ALA A 196 9.62 -18.77 -2.15
CA ALA A 196 9.99 -19.80 -1.16
C ALA A 196 11.50 -19.88 -0.89
N LYS A 197 12.35 -19.27 -1.74
CA LYS A 197 13.80 -19.16 -1.52
C LYS A 197 14.19 -17.83 -0.86
N GLY A 198 13.21 -16.99 -0.49
CA GLY A 198 13.45 -15.71 0.17
C GLY A 198 13.86 -14.58 -0.76
N ASN A 199 13.62 -14.71 -2.07
CA ASN A 199 13.92 -13.64 -3.04
C ASN A 199 12.68 -12.80 -3.33
N PRO A 200 12.80 -11.47 -3.46
CA PRO A 200 11.68 -10.63 -3.89
C PRO A 200 11.12 -11.08 -5.24
N PHE A 201 9.81 -11.30 -5.30
CA PHE A 201 9.10 -11.69 -6.50
C PHE A 201 8.14 -10.59 -6.92
N VAL A 202 8.39 -10.01 -8.10
CA VAL A 202 7.54 -8.96 -8.69
C VAL A 202 6.81 -9.55 -9.89
N MET A 203 5.48 -9.63 -9.81
CA MET A 203 4.67 -10.23 -10.88
C MET A 203 4.74 -9.43 -12.17
N ARG A 204 4.96 -10.13 -13.28
CA ARG A 204 4.88 -9.64 -14.65
C ARG A 204 4.20 -10.74 -15.46
N GLY A 205 2.88 -10.66 -15.54
CA GLY A 205 2.07 -11.78 -16.01
C GLY A 205 0.88 -11.39 -16.86
N ILE A 206 0.06 -12.41 -17.17
CA ILE A 206 -1.08 -12.33 -18.06
C ILE A 206 -2.24 -13.12 -17.44
N ASN A 207 -3.47 -12.62 -17.58
CA ASN A 207 -4.69 -13.35 -17.24
C ASN A 207 -5.07 -14.33 -18.36
N HIS A 208 -5.47 -15.55 -18.00
CA HIS A 208 -5.97 -16.57 -18.92
C HIS A 208 -7.36 -17.04 -18.48
N ALA A 209 -8.33 -16.80 -19.35
CA ALA A 209 -9.75 -17.10 -19.17
C ALA A 209 -10.09 -18.61 -19.29
N TYR A 210 -9.49 -19.47 -18.48
CA TYR A 210 -9.61 -20.93 -18.63
C TYR A 210 -11.05 -21.43 -18.63
N SER A 211 -11.87 -21.05 -17.64
CA SER A 211 -13.22 -21.60 -17.47
C SER A 211 -14.17 -21.39 -18.65
N TRP A 212 -13.94 -20.37 -19.47
CA TRP A 212 -14.75 -20.13 -20.68
C TRP A 212 -14.19 -20.83 -21.91
N TYR A 213 -12.92 -21.25 -21.87
CA TYR A 213 -12.20 -21.84 -23.00
C TYR A 213 -11.38 -23.08 -22.61
N PRO A 214 -11.99 -24.09 -21.96
CA PRO A 214 -11.29 -25.34 -21.68
C PRO A 214 -10.85 -26.03 -22.99
N GLY A 215 -9.68 -26.66 -22.98
CA GLY A 215 -9.07 -27.32 -24.13
C GLY A 215 -7.98 -26.51 -24.83
N TYR A 216 -7.79 -25.24 -24.45
CA TYR A 216 -6.71 -24.39 -24.99
C TYR A 216 -5.52 -24.24 -24.04
N GLU A 217 -5.58 -24.72 -22.81
CA GLU A 217 -4.55 -24.55 -21.78
C GLU A 217 -3.17 -25.08 -22.20
N ASP A 218 -3.13 -26.21 -22.91
CA ASP A 218 -1.91 -26.82 -23.43
C ASP A 218 -1.26 -25.98 -24.54
N THR A 219 -2.00 -25.04 -25.12
CA THR A 219 -1.52 -24.09 -26.13
C THR A 219 -1.23 -22.72 -25.52
N ALA A 220 -2.17 -22.20 -24.73
CA ALA A 220 -2.16 -20.85 -24.18
C ALA A 220 -1.10 -20.67 -23.09
N ILE A 221 -0.99 -21.58 -22.12
CA ILE A 221 -0.04 -21.44 -21.00
C ILE A 221 1.41 -21.43 -21.50
N PRO A 222 1.85 -22.36 -22.37
CA PRO A 222 3.18 -22.28 -22.97
C PRO A 222 3.38 -21.04 -23.82
N ALA A 223 2.35 -20.55 -24.52
CA ALA A 223 2.43 -19.32 -25.30
C ALA A 223 2.62 -18.08 -24.42
N ILE A 224 1.89 -17.99 -23.31
CA ILE A 224 2.07 -16.96 -22.28
C ILE A 224 3.49 -17.00 -21.73
N ALA A 225 4.02 -18.19 -21.40
CA ALA A 225 5.40 -18.33 -20.91
C ALA A 225 6.44 -17.81 -21.92
N ARG A 226 6.24 -18.05 -23.23
CA ARG A 226 7.13 -17.56 -24.30
C ARG A 226 7.19 -16.03 -24.41
N THR A 227 6.19 -15.31 -23.87
CA THR A 227 6.23 -13.84 -23.82
C THR A 227 7.29 -13.31 -22.83
N GLY A 228 7.80 -14.17 -21.95
CA GLY A 228 8.66 -13.80 -20.83
C GLY A 228 7.89 -13.59 -19.52
N ALA A 229 6.57 -13.81 -19.49
CA ALA A 229 5.79 -13.76 -18.26
C ALA A 229 6.39 -14.67 -17.18
N ASN A 230 6.36 -14.23 -15.92
CA ASN A 230 6.80 -15.03 -14.77
C ASN A 230 5.63 -15.65 -13.99
N CYS A 231 4.40 -15.29 -14.35
CA CYS A 231 3.19 -15.80 -13.74
C CYS A 231 1.99 -15.69 -14.69
N VAL A 232 0.94 -16.46 -14.37
CA VAL A 232 -0.35 -16.44 -15.06
C VAL A 232 -1.47 -16.44 -14.03
N ARG A 233 -2.46 -15.57 -14.21
CA ARG A 233 -3.70 -15.58 -13.42
C ARG A 233 -4.76 -16.36 -14.17
N LEU A 234 -5.25 -17.42 -13.55
CA LEU A 234 -6.09 -18.45 -14.14
C LEU A 234 -7.52 -18.26 -13.65
N VAL A 235 -8.38 -17.81 -14.57
CA VAL A 235 -9.82 -17.68 -14.33
C VAL A 235 -10.42 -19.07 -14.18
N ILE A 236 -10.87 -19.40 -12.98
CA ILE A 236 -11.61 -20.63 -12.69
C ILE A 236 -12.97 -20.30 -12.08
N THR A 237 -13.86 -21.29 -12.04
CA THR A 237 -15.27 -21.06 -11.67
C THR A 237 -15.76 -22.08 -10.66
N ASP A 238 -16.60 -21.65 -9.72
CA ASP A 238 -17.05 -22.46 -8.58
C ASP A 238 -18.39 -23.19 -8.79
N GLY A 239 -19.08 -22.89 -9.89
CA GLY A 239 -20.37 -23.49 -10.24
C GLY A 239 -21.58 -22.59 -10.01
N GLN A 240 -21.39 -21.35 -9.53
CA GLN A 240 -22.51 -20.44 -9.26
C GLN A 240 -23.09 -19.81 -10.54
N GLN A 241 -22.23 -19.33 -11.44
CA GLN A 241 -22.60 -18.70 -12.71
C GLN A 241 -22.23 -19.57 -13.91
N TYR A 242 -21.08 -20.23 -13.85
CA TYR A 242 -20.53 -21.03 -14.95
C TYR A 242 -20.33 -22.49 -14.54
N ASN A 243 -19.92 -23.34 -15.50
CA ASN A 243 -19.56 -24.72 -15.19
C ASN A 243 -18.42 -24.75 -14.18
N LYS A 244 -18.60 -25.50 -13.09
CA LYS A 244 -17.60 -25.64 -12.03
C LYS A 244 -16.30 -26.25 -12.57
N THR A 245 -15.17 -25.62 -12.30
CA THR A 245 -13.85 -26.19 -12.57
C THR A 245 -13.55 -27.30 -11.55
N SER A 246 -13.21 -28.50 -12.03
CA SER A 246 -12.90 -29.64 -11.17
C SER A 246 -11.51 -29.54 -10.54
N LEU A 247 -11.31 -30.27 -9.43
CA LEU A 247 -10.00 -30.42 -8.80
C LEU A 247 -8.92 -30.89 -9.79
N SER A 248 -9.24 -31.87 -10.64
CA SER A 248 -8.30 -32.41 -11.64
C SER A 248 -7.88 -31.38 -12.68
N GLU A 249 -8.79 -30.48 -13.06
CA GLU A 249 -8.46 -29.39 -13.99
C GLU A 249 -7.53 -28.37 -13.34
N ILE A 250 -7.82 -27.95 -12.10
CA ILE A 250 -6.95 -27.03 -11.35
C ILE A 250 -5.55 -27.64 -11.18
N GLN A 251 -5.46 -28.93 -10.83
CA GLN A 251 -4.18 -29.63 -10.71
C GLN A 251 -3.43 -29.70 -12.04
N LYS A 252 -4.14 -29.95 -13.16
CA LYS A 252 -3.54 -29.91 -14.50
C LYS A 252 -2.97 -28.51 -14.81
N LEU A 253 -3.73 -27.45 -14.55
CA LEU A 253 -3.32 -26.08 -14.82
C LEU A 253 -2.09 -25.68 -13.99
N ILE A 254 -2.08 -26.00 -12.68
CA ILE A 254 -0.92 -25.76 -11.81
C ILE A 254 0.31 -26.52 -12.33
N LYS A 255 0.13 -27.77 -12.77
CA LYS A 255 1.22 -28.55 -13.37
C LYS A 255 1.74 -27.89 -14.64
N LEU A 256 0.86 -27.46 -15.55
CA LEU A 256 1.25 -26.76 -16.78
C LEU A 256 2.02 -25.47 -16.49
N CYS A 257 1.61 -24.70 -15.47
CA CYS A 257 2.35 -23.52 -15.04
C CYS A 257 3.76 -23.88 -14.58
N LYS A 258 3.90 -24.89 -13.71
CA LYS A 258 5.20 -25.36 -13.20
C LYS A 258 6.11 -25.87 -14.33
N ASP A 259 5.57 -26.68 -15.25
CA ASP A 259 6.31 -27.20 -16.40
C ASP A 259 6.82 -26.07 -17.32
N ASN A 260 6.19 -24.89 -17.28
CA ASN A 260 6.56 -23.71 -18.05
C ASN A 260 7.22 -22.60 -17.19
N ASN A 261 7.63 -22.91 -15.95
CA ASN A 261 8.26 -21.98 -15.01
C ASN A 261 7.44 -20.70 -14.72
N LEU A 262 6.13 -20.85 -14.69
CA LEU A 262 5.17 -19.81 -14.31
C LEU A 262 4.64 -20.05 -12.91
N ILE A 263 4.52 -18.99 -12.12
CA ILE A 263 3.70 -18.99 -10.90
C ILE A 263 2.23 -18.93 -11.28
N ALA A 264 1.41 -19.78 -10.67
CA ALA A 264 -0.02 -19.80 -10.89
C ALA A 264 -0.72 -18.89 -9.85
N ILE A 265 -1.49 -17.91 -10.31
CA ILE A 265 -2.46 -17.21 -9.48
C ILE A 265 -3.83 -17.80 -9.83
N VAL A 266 -4.45 -18.51 -8.91
CA VAL A 266 -5.77 -19.12 -9.15
C VAL A 266 -6.85 -18.23 -8.53
N GLU A 267 -7.92 -17.98 -9.28
CA GLU A 267 -9.00 -17.06 -8.88
C GLU A 267 -10.38 -17.64 -9.22
N VAL A 268 -11.38 -17.47 -8.34
CA VAL A 268 -12.78 -17.84 -8.62
C VAL A 268 -13.54 -16.62 -9.13
N HIS A 269 -14.14 -16.77 -10.32
CA HIS A 269 -14.70 -15.65 -11.06
C HIS A 269 -16.20 -15.39 -10.79
N ASP A 270 -16.93 -16.38 -10.28
CA ASP A 270 -18.40 -16.32 -10.19
C ASP A 270 -18.95 -15.29 -9.18
N ALA A 271 -18.10 -14.68 -8.34
CA ALA A 271 -18.51 -13.66 -7.38
C ALA A 271 -18.33 -12.21 -7.90
N THR A 272 -17.89 -12.06 -9.15
CA THR A 272 -17.60 -10.77 -9.79
C THR A 272 -18.76 -9.79 -9.66
N GLY A 273 -18.50 -8.65 -9.02
CA GLY A 273 -19.47 -7.56 -8.86
C GLY A 273 -20.60 -7.84 -7.85
N SER A 274 -20.64 -9.01 -7.21
CA SER A 274 -21.65 -9.31 -6.18
C SER A 274 -21.30 -8.61 -4.87
N ASP A 275 -22.29 -8.01 -4.21
CA ASP A 275 -22.18 -7.52 -2.83
C ASP A 275 -22.64 -8.56 -1.80
N ASN A 276 -23.13 -9.70 -2.26
CA ASN A 276 -23.69 -10.72 -1.39
C ASN A 276 -22.58 -11.56 -0.75
N ILE A 277 -22.52 -11.55 0.59
CA ILE A 277 -21.59 -12.37 1.36
C ILE A 277 -21.75 -13.87 1.09
N GLN A 278 -22.94 -14.36 0.72
CA GLN A 278 -23.11 -15.78 0.40
C GLN A 278 -22.30 -16.19 -0.85
N ASP A 279 -22.09 -15.30 -1.81
CA ASP A 279 -21.33 -15.63 -3.03
C ASP A 279 -19.83 -15.71 -2.73
N LEU A 280 -19.32 -14.82 -1.87
CA LEU A 280 -17.94 -14.93 -1.34
C LEU A 280 -17.76 -16.16 -0.45
N GLN A 281 -18.76 -16.51 0.36
CA GLN A 281 -18.72 -17.71 1.20
C GLN A 281 -18.62 -18.99 0.36
N LYS A 282 -19.35 -19.06 -0.76
CA LYS A 282 -19.28 -20.19 -1.70
C LYS A 282 -17.92 -20.25 -2.41
N ALA A 283 -17.33 -19.12 -2.80
CA ALA A 283 -15.96 -19.10 -3.32
C ALA A 283 -14.97 -19.65 -2.28
N ALA A 284 -15.11 -19.27 -1.00
CA ALA A 284 -14.29 -19.83 0.07
C ALA A 284 -14.54 -21.33 0.28
N ASP A 285 -15.78 -21.80 0.22
CA ASP A 285 -16.13 -23.23 0.32
C ASP A 285 -15.54 -24.04 -0.85
N PHE A 286 -15.58 -23.48 -2.06
CA PHE A 286 -14.92 -24.06 -3.23
C PHE A 286 -13.42 -24.23 -2.98
N TRP A 287 -12.71 -23.23 -2.47
CA TRP A 287 -11.28 -23.39 -2.17
C TRP A 287 -10.99 -24.42 -1.09
N ILE A 288 -11.89 -24.59 -0.12
CA ILE A 288 -11.77 -25.61 0.92
C ILE A 288 -11.97 -27.01 0.34
N GLU A 289 -12.90 -27.17 -0.62
CA GLU A 289 -13.06 -28.38 -1.40
C GLU A 289 -11.81 -28.66 -2.27
N MET A 290 -11.28 -27.64 -2.92
CA MET A 290 -10.12 -27.73 -3.82
C MET A 290 -8.76 -27.67 -3.09
N LYS A 291 -8.74 -27.66 -1.75
CA LYS A 291 -7.52 -27.39 -0.96
C LYS A 291 -6.35 -28.33 -1.25
N SER A 292 -6.60 -29.53 -1.77
CA SER A 292 -5.54 -30.47 -2.17
C SER A 292 -4.79 -30.07 -3.45
N ALA A 293 -5.30 -29.12 -4.25
CA ALA A 293 -4.54 -28.45 -5.29
C ALA A 293 -3.61 -27.36 -4.71
N LEU A 294 -3.95 -26.79 -3.55
CA LEU A 294 -3.25 -25.66 -2.94
C LEU A 294 -2.17 -26.10 -1.95
N ILE A 295 -2.52 -26.99 -1.02
CA ILE A 295 -1.63 -27.48 0.03
C ILE A 295 -0.50 -28.29 -0.60
N GLY A 296 0.75 -27.93 -0.28
CA GLY A 296 1.95 -28.48 -0.89
C GLY A 296 2.39 -27.77 -2.17
N ASN A 297 1.61 -26.79 -2.67
CA ASN A 297 2.00 -25.94 -3.80
C ASN A 297 2.22 -24.48 -3.37
N GLU A 298 2.48 -24.20 -2.08
CA GLU A 298 2.67 -22.84 -1.55
C GLU A 298 3.85 -22.09 -2.20
N ALA A 299 4.83 -22.81 -2.76
CA ALA A 299 5.96 -22.24 -3.49
C ALA A 299 5.64 -21.88 -4.95
N ASN A 300 4.52 -22.34 -5.51
CA ASN A 300 4.17 -22.16 -6.92
C ASN A 300 2.77 -21.57 -7.16
N VAL A 301 1.95 -21.46 -6.11
CA VAL A 301 0.55 -21.04 -6.22
C VAL A 301 0.24 -19.93 -5.23
N ILE A 302 -0.31 -18.84 -5.75
CA ILE A 302 -0.94 -17.76 -4.98
C ILE A 302 -2.45 -17.89 -5.18
N LEU A 303 -3.21 -17.76 -4.09
CA LEU A 303 -4.65 -17.90 -4.11
C LEU A 303 -5.29 -16.51 -4.11
N ASN A 304 -5.88 -16.10 -5.23
CA ASN A 304 -6.75 -14.95 -5.28
C ASN A 304 -8.18 -15.40 -4.96
N ILE A 305 -8.73 -14.93 -3.84
CA ILE A 305 -9.89 -15.60 -3.23
C ILE A 305 -11.13 -15.57 -4.13
N ALA A 306 -11.45 -14.40 -4.68
CA ALA A 306 -12.57 -14.20 -5.57
C ALA A 306 -12.29 -12.98 -6.44
N ASN A 307 -12.58 -13.07 -7.74
CA ASN A 307 -12.53 -11.93 -8.63
C ASN A 307 -13.56 -10.89 -8.17
N GLU A 308 -13.10 -9.66 -7.94
CA GLU A 308 -13.96 -8.47 -7.93
C GLU A 308 -15.20 -8.52 -7.02
N TRP A 309 -15.17 -9.30 -5.93
CA TRP A 309 -16.27 -9.33 -4.97
C TRP A 309 -16.37 -8.01 -4.17
N GLY A 310 -17.60 -7.57 -3.92
CA GLY A 310 -17.93 -6.24 -3.39
C GLY A 310 -18.05 -5.23 -4.53
N GLY A 311 -19.08 -5.36 -5.37
CA GLY A 311 -19.32 -4.48 -6.52
C GLY A 311 -19.65 -3.03 -6.14
N ALA A 312 -20.21 -2.80 -4.96
CA ALA A 312 -20.43 -1.48 -4.40
C ALA A 312 -19.11 -0.84 -3.95
N TRP A 313 -19.07 0.49 -3.97
CA TRP A 313 -17.95 1.28 -3.44
C TRP A 313 -18.11 1.41 -1.91
N ASP A 314 -18.11 0.26 -1.23
CA ASP A 314 -18.36 0.13 0.21
C ASP A 314 -17.20 -0.63 0.88
N SER A 315 -16.29 0.14 1.48
CA SER A 315 -15.12 -0.38 2.19
C SER A 315 -15.50 -1.25 3.39
N ALA A 316 -16.62 -0.97 4.07
CA ALA A 316 -17.03 -1.66 5.28
C ALA A 316 -17.61 -3.04 4.96
N ASN A 317 -18.50 -3.13 3.96
CA ASN A 317 -19.05 -4.41 3.50
C ASN A 317 -17.93 -5.32 2.95
N TRP A 318 -17.07 -4.75 2.10
CA TRP A 318 -15.91 -5.46 1.54
C TRP A 318 -15.01 -6.04 2.63
N ALA A 319 -14.60 -5.23 3.60
CA ALA A 319 -13.73 -5.70 4.67
C ALA A 319 -14.40 -6.75 5.56
N ALA A 320 -15.66 -6.54 5.95
CA ALA A 320 -16.41 -7.48 6.78
C ALA A 320 -16.50 -8.88 6.14
N GLY A 321 -16.68 -8.95 4.81
CA GLY A 321 -16.71 -10.23 4.11
C GLY A 321 -15.38 -10.97 4.17
N TYR A 322 -14.27 -10.29 3.84
CA TYR A 322 -12.94 -10.92 3.89
C TYR A 322 -12.51 -11.28 5.32
N GLN A 323 -12.86 -10.47 6.32
CA GLN A 323 -12.63 -10.79 7.72
C GLN A 323 -13.35 -12.08 8.17
N GLN A 324 -14.48 -12.41 7.55
CA GLN A 324 -15.20 -13.65 7.85
C GLN A 324 -14.57 -14.88 7.17
N ILE A 325 -14.16 -14.75 5.91
CA ILE A 325 -13.75 -15.92 5.10
C ILE A 325 -12.25 -16.24 5.19
N ILE A 326 -11.37 -15.27 5.43
CA ILE A 326 -9.92 -15.53 5.56
C ILE A 326 -9.62 -16.52 6.70
N PRO A 327 -10.16 -16.36 7.93
CA PRO A 327 -9.96 -17.34 9.00
C PRO A 327 -10.48 -18.74 8.61
N LYS A 328 -11.57 -18.82 7.84
CA LYS A 328 -12.14 -20.10 7.36
C LYS A 328 -11.15 -20.84 6.44
N LEU A 329 -10.52 -20.11 5.50
CA LEU A 329 -9.49 -20.67 4.62
C LEU A 329 -8.26 -21.13 5.40
N ARG A 330 -7.79 -20.32 6.36
CA ARG A 330 -6.64 -20.67 7.21
C ARG A 330 -6.92 -21.89 8.09
N ASN A 331 -8.11 -21.97 8.68
CA ASN A 331 -8.55 -23.12 9.49
C ASN A 331 -8.66 -24.41 8.66
N ALA A 332 -8.90 -24.31 7.36
CA ALA A 332 -8.89 -25.45 6.46
C ALA A 332 -7.47 -25.96 6.09
N GLY A 333 -6.42 -25.23 6.51
CA GLY A 333 -5.02 -25.58 6.30
C GLY A 333 -4.37 -24.89 5.11
N ILE A 334 -5.04 -23.94 4.45
CA ILE A 334 -4.49 -23.22 3.28
C ILE A 334 -3.47 -22.18 3.76
N LYS A 335 -2.22 -22.37 3.35
CA LYS A 335 -1.08 -21.51 3.75
C LYS A 335 -0.50 -20.65 2.64
N ASN A 336 -0.96 -20.84 1.40
CA ASN A 336 -0.61 -20.01 0.26
C ASN A 336 -0.79 -18.52 0.58
N THR A 337 0.03 -17.65 -0.02
CA THR A 337 -0.26 -16.22 0.00
C THR A 337 -1.66 -15.98 -0.55
N LEU A 338 -2.46 -15.23 0.20
CA LEU A 338 -3.79 -14.82 -0.24
C LEU A 338 -3.69 -13.50 -0.98
N MET A 339 -4.38 -13.40 -2.12
CA MET A 339 -4.57 -12.16 -2.86
C MET A 339 -6.04 -11.77 -2.77
N VAL A 340 -6.29 -10.51 -2.40
CA VAL A 340 -7.63 -9.95 -2.22
C VAL A 340 -7.82 -8.76 -3.15
N ASP A 341 -8.80 -8.85 -4.04
CA ASP A 341 -9.17 -7.76 -4.94
C ASP A 341 -9.89 -6.66 -4.15
N CYS A 342 -9.65 -5.39 -4.50
CA CYS A 342 -10.40 -4.29 -3.91
C CYS A 342 -11.87 -4.31 -4.37
N ALA A 343 -12.73 -3.60 -3.63
CA ALA A 343 -14.13 -3.44 -3.98
C ALA A 343 -14.31 -2.65 -5.30
N GLY A 344 -15.57 -2.41 -5.69
CA GLY A 344 -15.94 -1.62 -6.84
C GLY A 344 -15.50 -2.25 -8.15
N TRP A 345 -15.71 -3.56 -8.32
CA TRP A 345 -15.25 -4.30 -9.50
C TRP A 345 -13.72 -4.22 -9.67
N GLY A 346 -12.98 -4.26 -8.56
CA GLY A 346 -11.54 -4.05 -8.56
C GLY A 346 -11.08 -2.61 -8.85
N GLN A 347 -12.02 -1.66 -9.04
CA GLN A 347 -11.71 -0.26 -9.40
C GLN A 347 -11.88 0.75 -8.26
N TYR A 348 -12.15 0.31 -7.02
CA TYR A 348 -12.22 1.16 -5.83
C TYR A 348 -11.10 0.87 -4.80
N PRO A 349 -9.83 1.26 -5.08
CA PRO A 349 -8.68 1.06 -4.17
C PRO A 349 -8.81 1.74 -2.81
N GLN A 350 -9.72 2.70 -2.67
CA GLN A 350 -10.01 3.35 -1.39
C GLN A 350 -10.52 2.33 -0.35
N SER A 351 -11.16 1.24 -0.76
CA SER A 351 -11.50 0.12 0.14
C SER A 351 -10.26 -0.48 0.83
N ILE A 352 -9.17 -0.66 0.09
CA ILE A 352 -7.87 -1.08 0.66
C ILE A 352 -7.35 0.01 1.60
N ALA A 353 -7.34 1.27 1.17
CA ALA A 353 -6.78 2.36 1.97
C ALA A 353 -7.50 2.58 3.31
N GLU A 354 -8.83 2.43 3.33
CA GLU A 354 -9.66 2.68 4.51
C GLU A 354 -9.76 1.46 5.43
N ALA A 355 -9.85 0.26 4.85
CA ALA A 355 -10.20 -0.95 5.60
C ALA A 355 -9.22 -2.12 5.41
N GLY A 356 -8.22 -2.00 4.53
CA GLY A 356 -7.26 -3.07 4.24
C GLY A 356 -6.51 -3.56 5.48
N GLN A 357 -6.20 -2.68 6.44
CA GLN A 357 -5.57 -3.10 7.70
C GLN A 357 -6.41 -4.11 8.49
N SER A 358 -7.74 -3.96 8.49
CA SER A 358 -8.62 -4.87 9.24
C SER A 358 -8.73 -6.25 8.57
N VAL A 359 -8.61 -6.29 7.24
CA VAL A 359 -8.51 -7.51 6.43
C VAL A 359 -7.18 -8.22 6.67
N VAL A 360 -6.08 -7.47 6.69
CA VAL A 360 -4.73 -7.99 7.00
C VAL A 360 -4.69 -8.63 8.38
N GLN A 361 -5.29 -7.99 9.39
CA GLN A 361 -5.35 -8.50 10.76
C GLN A 361 -6.19 -9.78 10.91
N ALA A 362 -7.12 -10.04 9.98
CA ALA A 362 -7.91 -11.27 9.99
C ALA A 362 -7.12 -12.50 9.50
N ASP A 363 -5.98 -12.29 8.84
CA ASP A 363 -5.11 -13.37 8.42
C ASP A 363 -4.16 -13.80 9.54
N SER A 364 -4.43 -14.95 10.17
CA SER A 364 -3.56 -15.54 11.20
C SER A 364 -2.17 -15.99 10.68
N GLN A 365 -1.98 -16.08 9.36
CA GLN A 365 -0.66 -16.36 8.76
C GLN A 365 0.10 -15.10 8.40
N HIS A 366 -0.55 -13.92 8.41
CA HIS A 366 0.02 -12.64 7.98
C HIS A 366 0.69 -12.73 6.59
N ASN A 367 0.06 -13.49 5.69
CA ASN A 367 0.57 -13.82 4.36
C ASN A 367 -0.47 -13.46 3.31
N ILE A 368 -0.67 -12.15 3.14
CA ILE A 368 -1.74 -11.56 2.34
C ILE A 368 -1.21 -10.38 1.53
N MET A 369 -1.73 -10.23 0.33
CA MET A 369 -1.49 -9.10 -0.55
C MET A 369 -2.81 -8.61 -1.15
N PHE A 370 -2.82 -7.38 -1.67
CA PHE A 370 -3.98 -6.81 -2.34
C PHE A 370 -3.81 -6.75 -3.85
N SER A 371 -4.95 -6.68 -4.55
CA SER A 371 -5.05 -6.49 -5.99
C SER A 371 -5.94 -5.28 -6.31
N ILE A 372 -5.53 -4.51 -7.33
CA ILE A 372 -6.34 -3.45 -7.97
C ILE A 372 -6.49 -3.81 -9.45
N HIS A 373 -7.68 -3.64 -10.00
CA HIS A 373 -7.96 -3.79 -11.43
C HIS A 373 -8.04 -2.38 -12.05
N MET A 374 -6.99 -2.00 -12.76
CA MET A 374 -6.84 -0.66 -13.30
C MET A 374 -7.41 -0.56 -14.72
N TYR A 375 -8.70 -0.23 -14.81
CA TYR A 375 -9.35 0.19 -16.05
C TYR A 375 -9.60 1.70 -16.04
N GLU A 376 -10.75 2.18 -16.53
CA GLU A 376 -10.99 3.61 -16.76
C GLU A 376 -11.14 4.44 -15.48
N TYR A 377 -11.41 3.82 -14.33
CA TYR A 377 -11.57 4.53 -13.06
C TYR A 377 -10.27 4.50 -12.26
N ALA A 378 -9.81 3.31 -11.87
CA ALA A 378 -8.61 3.17 -11.04
C ALA A 378 -7.30 3.41 -11.84
N GLY A 379 -7.34 3.18 -13.15
CA GLY A 379 -6.22 3.40 -14.08
C GLY A 379 -6.31 4.70 -14.88
N ALA A 380 -7.20 5.63 -14.48
CA ALA A 380 -7.31 6.94 -15.12
C ALA A 380 -6.02 7.76 -14.98
N TYR A 381 -5.79 8.68 -15.92
CA TYR A 381 -4.70 9.65 -15.85
C TYR A 381 -4.79 10.46 -14.54
N GLY A 382 -3.69 10.49 -13.80
CA GLY A 382 -3.61 11.16 -12.49
C GLY A 382 -4.09 10.32 -11.30
N ALA A 383 -4.73 9.18 -11.50
CA ALA A 383 -5.20 8.30 -10.42
C ALA A 383 -4.22 7.16 -10.08
N VAL A 384 -3.43 6.69 -11.05
CA VAL A 384 -2.58 5.50 -10.90
C VAL A 384 -1.65 5.57 -9.70
N GLN A 385 -0.90 6.67 -9.55
CA GLN A 385 0.13 6.78 -8.52
C GLN A 385 -0.48 6.87 -7.12
N SER A 386 -1.53 7.68 -6.94
CA SER A 386 -2.21 7.81 -5.65
C SER A 386 -2.88 6.51 -5.24
N ASN A 387 -3.47 5.77 -6.18
CA ASN A 387 -4.06 4.46 -5.90
C ASN A 387 -3.00 3.44 -5.46
N ILE A 388 -1.86 3.35 -6.17
CA ILE A 388 -0.74 2.49 -5.77
C ILE A 388 -0.19 2.87 -4.40
N ASP A 389 0.11 4.15 -4.19
CA ASP A 389 0.71 4.62 -2.94
C ASP A 389 -0.23 4.42 -1.75
N SER A 390 -1.53 4.68 -1.93
CA SER A 390 -2.53 4.51 -0.86
C SER A 390 -2.70 3.04 -0.47
N ALA A 391 -2.68 2.12 -1.44
CA ALA A 391 -2.75 0.69 -1.14
C ALA A 391 -1.45 0.16 -0.48
N LEU A 392 -0.28 0.58 -0.97
CA LEU A 392 1.01 0.23 -0.35
C LEU A 392 1.15 0.76 1.10
N ASN A 393 0.47 1.87 1.44
CA ASN A 393 0.43 2.40 2.80
C ASN A 393 -0.28 1.49 3.81
N VAL A 394 -0.97 0.44 3.36
CA VAL A 394 -1.47 -0.63 4.25
C VAL A 394 -0.31 -1.53 4.74
N GLY A 395 0.87 -1.45 4.14
CA GLY A 395 2.06 -2.19 4.60
C GLY A 395 2.08 -3.65 4.16
N VAL A 396 1.34 -4.00 3.10
CA VAL A 396 1.37 -5.32 2.46
C VAL A 396 1.63 -5.19 0.96
N PRO A 397 2.03 -6.26 0.25
CA PRO A 397 2.30 -6.18 -1.17
C PRO A 397 1.04 -5.86 -1.98
N LEU A 398 1.26 -5.25 -3.15
CA LEU A 398 0.23 -4.89 -4.11
C LEU A 398 0.53 -5.51 -5.47
N CYS A 399 -0.52 -5.95 -6.17
CA CYS A 399 -0.50 -6.26 -7.59
C CYS A 399 -1.58 -5.45 -8.32
N ILE A 400 -1.29 -5.03 -9.55
CA ILE A 400 -2.32 -4.62 -10.50
C ILE A 400 -2.81 -5.91 -11.19
N GLY A 401 -3.80 -6.58 -10.58
CA GLY A 401 -4.24 -7.92 -10.97
C GLY A 401 -4.90 -7.99 -12.34
N GLU A 402 -5.39 -6.85 -12.82
CA GLU A 402 -5.88 -6.65 -14.18
C GLU A 402 -5.62 -5.21 -14.62
N PHE A 403 -5.32 -5.04 -15.91
CA PHE A 403 -5.39 -3.74 -16.58
C PHE A 403 -5.43 -3.94 -18.11
N GLY A 404 -5.94 -2.92 -18.80
CA GLY A 404 -5.86 -2.80 -20.26
C GLY A 404 -5.21 -1.48 -20.69
N ILE A 405 -5.13 -1.24 -21.99
CA ILE A 405 -4.67 0.07 -22.53
C ILE A 405 -5.83 1.06 -22.74
N LYS A 406 -7.06 0.55 -22.74
CA LYS A 406 -8.32 1.27 -22.82
C LYS A 406 -9.42 0.38 -22.22
N HIS A 407 -10.55 0.98 -21.86
CA HIS A 407 -11.74 0.25 -21.43
C HIS A 407 -13.02 0.94 -21.93
N THR A 408 -14.18 0.41 -21.56
CA THR A 408 -15.52 0.77 -22.04
C THR A 408 -15.75 2.28 -22.11
N ASN A 409 -15.36 3.03 -21.07
CA ASN A 409 -15.65 4.46 -20.98
C ASN A 409 -14.43 5.38 -21.18
N GLY A 410 -13.25 4.87 -21.56
CA GLY A 410 -12.10 5.75 -21.79
C GLY A 410 -10.73 5.08 -21.87
N PRO A 411 -9.68 5.88 -22.09
CA PRO A 411 -8.30 5.40 -22.10
C PRO A 411 -7.84 5.01 -20.68
N VAL A 412 -6.88 4.10 -20.61
CA VAL A 412 -6.20 3.70 -19.36
C VAL A 412 -4.74 4.15 -19.45
N ASP A 413 -4.20 4.75 -18.39
CA ASP A 413 -2.81 5.21 -18.34
C ASP A 413 -1.83 4.05 -18.08
N TYR A 414 -1.86 3.05 -18.97
CA TYR A 414 -1.06 1.82 -18.86
C TYR A 414 0.44 2.07 -18.77
N LYS A 415 0.92 3.18 -19.35
CA LYS A 415 2.33 3.58 -19.26
C LYS A 415 2.71 3.97 -17.85
N THR A 416 1.89 4.77 -17.16
CA THR A 416 2.10 5.08 -15.75
C THR A 416 1.91 3.84 -14.88
N ILE A 417 0.94 2.97 -15.18
CA ILE A 417 0.75 1.69 -14.47
C ILE A 417 2.04 0.89 -14.47
N MET A 418 2.60 0.59 -15.65
CA MET A 418 3.80 -0.25 -15.76
C MET A 418 5.05 0.43 -15.19
N SER A 419 5.27 1.72 -15.51
CA SER A 419 6.47 2.44 -15.05
C SER A 419 6.47 2.70 -13.54
N TYR A 420 5.34 3.10 -12.96
CA TYR A 420 5.25 3.33 -11.53
C TYR A 420 5.28 2.02 -10.75
N SER A 421 4.63 0.97 -11.27
CA SER A 421 4.72 -0.37 -10.67
C SER A 421 6.16 -0.88 -10.65
N GLN A 422 6.93 -0.67 -11.72
CA GLN A 422 8.36 -0.96 -11.75
C GLN A 422 9.13 -0.18 -10.67
N SER A 423 8.85 1.12 -10.52
CA SER A 423 9.54 1.96 -9.52
C SER A 423 9.24 1.59 -8.07
N LYS A 424 8.07 0.99 -7.81
CA LYS A 424 7.59 0.63 -6.46
C LYS A 424 7.72 -0.85 -6.13
N GLY A 425 8.17 -1.68 -7.07
CA GLY A 425 8.20 -3.14 -6.91
C GLY A 425 6.82 -3.79 -6.90
N VAL A 426 5.81 -3.14 -7.48
CA VAL A 426 4.43 -3.63 -7.60
C VAL A 426 4.31 -4.57 -8.79
N GLY A 427 3.58 -5.67 -8.59
CA GLY A 427 3.26 -6.63 -9.64
C GLY A 427 2.21 -6.10 -10.62
N TYR A 428 2.17 -6.61 -11.86
CA TYR A 428 1.03 -6.37 -12.76
C TYR A 428 0.73 -7.59 -13.63
N LEU A 429 -0.54 -7.71 -14.03
CA LEU A 429 -1.05 -8.77 -14.90
C LEU A 429 -1.97 -8.17 -15.98
N GLY A 430 -1.62 -8.37 -17.25
CA GLY A 430 -2.44 -7.88 -18.35
C GLY A 430 -3.74 -8.68 -18.51
N TRP A 431 -4.87 -8.00 -18.71
CA TRP A 431 -6.14 -8.65 -19.08
C TRP A 431 -6.38 -8.54 -20.58
N SER A 432 -6.59 -9.61 -21.34
CA SER A 432 -6.30 -11.01 -21.03
C SER A 432 -5.77 -11.72 -22.28
N TRP A 433 -5.28 -12.96 -22.15
CA TRP A 433 -4.57 -13.63 -23.23
C TRP A 433 -5.36 -13.65 -24.54
N LYS A 434 -6.58 -14.18 -24.50
CA LYS A 434 -7.50 -14.28 -25.64
C LYS A 434 -8.90 -14.66 -25.15
N GLY A 435 -9.93 -14.30 -25.91
CA GLY A 435 -11.29 -14.81 -25.73
C GLY A 435 -12.24 -13.82 -25.06
N ASN A 436 -11.92 -12.53 -25.06
CA ASN A 436 -12.90 -11.52 -24.68
C ASN A 436 -14.05 -11.51 -25.71
N GLY A 437 -15.28 -11.30 -25.23
CA GLY A 437 -16.44 -11.16 -26.11
C GLY A 437 -16.29 -9.94 -27.04
N ASP A 438 -17.05 -9.90 -28.14
CA ASP A 438 -16.88 -8.91 -29.22
C ASP A 438 -16.77 -7.44 -28.73
N THR A 439 -17.56 -7.08 -27.72
CA THR A 439 -17.52 -5.73 -27.09
C THR A 439 -16.16 -5.37 -26.52
N TRP A 440 -15.42 -6.35 -25.99
CA TRP A 440 -14.14 -6.19 -25.31
C TRP A 440 -13.00 -6.92 -26.02
N ALA A 441 -13.18 -7.36 -27.27
CA ALA A 441 -12.16 -8.08 -28.04
C ALA A 441 -10.85 -7.28 -28.19
N TYR A 442 -10.89 -5.95 -28.01
CA TYR A 442 -9.69 -5.11 -27.98
C TYR A 442 -8.78 -5.37 -26.77
N LEU A 443 -9.26 -6.07 -25.73
CA LEU A 443 -8.47 -6.51 -24.58
C LEU A 443 -7.70 -7.82 -24.83
N ASP A 444 -7.96 -8.54 -25.93
CA ASP A 444 -7.20 -9.73 -26.28
C ASP A 444 -5.73 -9.37 -26.52
N ILE A 445 -4.81 -10.02 -25.80
CA ILE A 445 -3.35 -9.84 -25.95
C ILE A 445 -2.84 -10.54 -27.21
N ALA A 446 -3.37 -11.73 -27.51
CA ALA A 446 -2.99 -12.53 -28.65
C ALA A 446 -4.15 -12.69 -29.65
N GLN A 447 -3.83 -12.66 -30.93
CA GLN A 447 -4.83 -12.88 -31.99
C GLN A 447 -5.26 -14.35 -32.07
N ASP A 448 -4.40 -15.27 -31.67
CA ASP A 448 -4.64 -16.72 -31.60
C ASP A 448 -4.12 -17.31 -30.29
N TRP A 449 -4.64 -18.47 -29.89
CA TRP A 449 -4.26 -19.12 -28.63
C TRP A 449 -2.76 -19.47 -28.53
N GLY A 450 -2.11 -19.71 -29.68
CA GLY A 450 -0.68 -20.01 -29.76
C GLY A 450 0.25 -18.81 -29.62
N GLY A 451 -0.30 -17.59 -29.66
CA GLY A 451 0.47 -16.35 -29.54
C GLY A 451 1.35 -16.07 -30.76
N SER A 452 0.93 -16.50 -31.95
CA SER A 452 1.68 -16.28 -33.19
C SER A 452 1.75 -14.80 -33.56
N GLN A 453 0.69 -14.04 -33.22
CA GLN A 453 0.63 -12.59 -33.40
C GLN A 453 0.01 -11.92 -32.18
N LEU A 454 0.64 -10.85 -31.73
CA LEU A 454 0.12 -9.99 -30.67
C LEU A 454 -0.81 -8.92 -31.24
N SER A 455 -1.81 -8.53 -30.47
CA SER A 455 -2.64 -7.35 -30.77
C SER A 455 -1.91 -6.05 -30.41
N GLU A 456 -2.60 -4.91 -30.55
CA GLU A 456 -2.13 -3.63 -30.01
C GLU A 456 -1.91 -3.72 -28.48
N GLN A 457 -2.90 -4.26 -27.76
CA GLN A 457 -2.83 -4.52 -26.32
C GLN A 457 -1.65 -5.41 -25.96
N GLY A 458 -1.46 -6.51 -26.69
CA GLY A 458 -0.36 -7.44 -26.44
C GLY A 458 1.00 -6.79 -26.65
N ASN A 459 1.17 -6.00 -27.69
CA ASN A 459 2.42 -5.26 -27.91
C ASN A 459 2.69 -4.24 -26.80
N ALA A 460 1.67 -3.52 -26.32
CA ALA A 460 1.82 -2.57 -25.23
C ALA A 460 2.24 -3.24 -23.92
N ILE A 461 1.60 -4.35 -23.54
CA ILE A 461 1.85 -5.02 -22.26
C ILE A 461 3.17 -5.83 -22.29
N ILE A 462 3.51 -6.43 -23.44
CA ILE A 462 4.68 -7.32 -23.53
C ILE A 462 5.94 -6.56 -23.94
N ASN A 463 5.86 -5.69 -24.96
CA ASN A 463 7.02 -5.16 -25.66
C ASN A 463 7.37 -3.71 -25.32
N ASP A 464 6.49 -2.94 -24.68
CA ASP A 464 6.82 -1.57 -24.26
C ASP A 464 7.94 -1.55 -23.22
N THR A 465 8.54 -0.39 -22.98
CA THR A 465 9.76 -0.17 -22.19
C THR A 465 9.68 -0.81 -20.80
N ASN A 466 8.52 -0.72 -20.13
CA ASN A 466 8.26 -1.33 -18.82
C ASN A 466 7.43 -2.61 -18.89
N GLY A 467 7.26 -3.16 -20.10
CA GLY A 467 6.50 -4.37 -20.39
C GLY A 467 7.17 -5.65 -19.90
N ILE A 468 6.47 -6.77 -20.08
CA ILE A 468 6.85 -8.09 -19.55
C ILE A 468 8.25 -8.48 -20.03
N LYS A 469 8.53 -8.36 -21.34
CA LYS A 469 9.80 -8.79 -21.94
C LYS A 469 11.02 -8.08 -21.35
N ASN A 470 10.82 -6.84 -20.90
CA ASN A 470 11.90 -5.97 -20.44
C ASN A 470 12.09 -5.99 -18.92
N THR A 471 11.06 -6.39 -18.15
CA THR A 471 11.06 -6.25 -16.69
C THR A 471 10.80 -7.54 -15.92
N SER A 472 10.26 -8.57 -16.58
CA SER A 472 9.97 -9.86 -15.96
C SER A 472 11.24 -10.58 -15.54
N LYS A 473 11.19 -11.16 -14.34
CA LYS A 473 12.21 -12.06 -13.81
C LYS A 473 11.54 -13.35 -13.37
N ARG A 474 12.07 -14.48 -13.80
CA ARG A 474 11.59 -15.80 -13.40
C ARG A 474 11.65 -15.95 -11.88
N CYS A 475 10.66 -16.63 -11.30
CA CYS A 475 10.68 -16.95 -9.89
C CYS A 475 11.81 -17.92 -9.57
N THR A 476 12.57 -17.68 -8.50
CA THR A 476 13.79 -18.45 -8.24
C THR A 476 13.51 -19.88 -7.80
N VAL A 477 12.26 -20.21 -7.45
CA VAL A 477 11.83 -21.58 -7.16
C VAL A 477 12.03 -22.55 -8.33
N PHE A 478 12.15 -22.03 -9.56
CA PHE A 478 12.40 -22.81 -10.78
C PHE A 478 13.89 -22.92 -11.15
N ASP A 479 14.77 -22.26 -10.39
CA ASP A 479 16.22 -22.27 -10.63
C ASP A 479 16.94 -23.44 -9.94
#